data_AF-A0A7Z9XGZ4-F1
#
_entry.id   AF-A0A7Z9XGZ4-F1
#
_cell.length_a   1.000
_cell.length_b   1.000
_cell.length_c   1.000
_cell.angle_alpha   90.00
_cell.angle_beta   90.00
_cell.angle_gamma   90.00
#
_symmetry.space_group_name_H-M   'P 1'
#
loop_
_entity.id
_entity.type
_entity.pdbx_description
1 polymer ?
#
loop_
_entity_poly.entity_id
_entity_poly.type
_entity_poly.pdbx_seq_one_letter_code
_entity_poly.pdbx_strand_id
1 'polypeptide(L)'
;MRSPPMQFARSMKRAPDRTVEVLTFIEHESVPILKSRQPGQKALEQKHANTLSKLEGKLPAKTWTWGHQAIKFGHYCGVISLGNLSIEILPKIYGIERDPGSSRHVLIRMLMKARRLKLQRAGSADMALQKQSLLDIF
;
A
#
# COMPACT_ATOMS: atom_id res chain seq x y z
N MET A 1 -43.80 0.21 -33.86
CA MET A 1 -42.64 -0.71 -33.98
C MET A 1 -41.38 0.09 -33.67
N ARG A 2 -40.50 -0.47 -32.84
CA ARG A 2 -39.52 0.23 -32.00
C ARG A 2 -38.29 0.75 -32.78
N SER A 3 -37.90 1.99 -32.50
CA SER A 3 -36.62 2.62 -32.85
C SER A 3 -35.43 1.94 -32.12
N PRO A 4 -34.19 2.02 -32.64
CA PRO A 4 -33.05 1.28 -32.12
C PRO A 4 -32.42 1.96 -30.89
N PRO A 5 -31.86 1.21 -29.92
CA PRO A 5 -31.10 1.82 -28.84
C PRO A 5 -29.66 2.09 -29.28
N MET A 6 -29.33 3.38 -29.26
CA MET A 6 -28.00 3.97 -29.24
C MET A 6 -27.23 3.45 -28.01
N GLN A 7 -26.24 2.59 -28.18
CA GLN A 7 -25.32 2.21 -27.11
C GLN A 7 -23.96 2.88 -27.34
N PHE A 8 -23.81 4.07 -26.77
CA PHE A 8 -22.50 4.67 -26.51
C PHE A 8 -21.79 3.86 -25.42
N ALA A 9 -21.12 2.78 -25.81
CA ALA A 9 -20.09 2.18 -24.96
C ALA A 9 -18.86 3.10 -25.02
N ARG A 10 -18.82 4.05 -24.08
CA ARG A 10 -17.69 4.95 -23.85
C ARG A 10 -16.48 4.05 -23.50
N SER A 11 -15.66 3.77 -24.50
CA SER A 11 -14.36 3.11 -24.34
C SER A 11 -13.50 3.97 -23.42
N MET A 12 -13.54 3.66 -22.12
CA MET A 12 -12.57 4.13 -21.16
C MET A 12 -11.24 3.48 -21.53
N LYS A 13 -10.50 4.16 -22.41
CA LYS A 13 -9.07 3.88 -22.63
C LYS A 13 -8.40 3.92 -21.26
N ARG A 14 -8.02 2.75 -20.73
CA ARG A 14 -7.11 2.64 -19.59
C ARG A 14 -5.89 3.50 -19.92
N ALA A 15 -5.65 4.51 -19.10
CA ALA A 15 -4.41 5.28 -19.15
C ALA A 15 -3.22 4.33 -18.95
N PRO A 16 -2.07 4.58 -19.59
CA PRO A 16 -0.90 3.73 -19.48
C PRO A 16 -0.50 3.58 -18.02
N ASP A 17 -0.33 2.33 -17.60
CA ASP A 17 0.07 1.88 -16.27
C ASP A 17 1.38 2.57 -15.88
N ARG A 18 1.29 3.66 -15.10
CA ARG A 18 2.47 4.26 -14.48
C ARG A 18 2.97 3.23 -13.47
N THR A 19 4.11 2.60 -13.72
CA THR A 19 4.77 1.74 -12.75
C THR A 19 4.99 2.56 -11.46
N VAL A 20 4.14 2.33 -10.47
CA VAL A 20 4.23 2.98 -9.16
C VAL A 20 5.28 2.22 -8.37
N GLU A 21 6.31 2.92 -7.90
CA GLU A 21 7.29 2.29 -7.03
C GLU A 21 6.63 1.89 -5.71
N VAL A 22 6.94 0.69 -5.21
CA VAL A 22 6.42 0.20 -3.93
C VAL A 22 7.56 0.09 -2.93
N LEU A 23 7.44 0.80 -1.81
CA LEU A 23 8.31 0.62 -0.65
C LEU A 23 7.54 -0.10 0.44
N THR A 24 8.07 -1.24 0.88
CA THR A 24 7.49 -2.05 1.94
C THR A 24 8.28 -1.88 3.24
N PHE A 25 7.58 -1.54 4.30
CA PHE A 25 8.09 -1.41 5.67
C PHE A 25 7.32 -2.31 6.62
N ILE A 26 7.88 -2.56 7.79
CA ILE A 26 7.20 -3.25 8.88
C ILE A 26 6.68 -2.22 9.89
N GLU A 27 5.56 -2.49 10.54
CA GLU A 27 5.12 -1.69 11.69
C GLU A 27 6.23 -1.61 12.76
N HIS A 28 6.31 -0.50 13.49
CA HIS A 28 7.38 -0.22 14.45
C HIS A 28 8.79 -0.09 13.85
N GLU A 29 8.96 -0.20 12.53
CA GLU A 29 10.22 0.06 11.85
C GLU A 29 10.52 1.57 11.76
N SER A 30 11.77 1.93 12.02
CA SER A 30 12.30 3.27 11.78
C SER A 30 12.96 3.34 10.41
N VAL A 31 12.58 4.33 9.62
CA VAL A 31 13.04 4.53 8.24
C VAL A 31 13.68 5.91 8.11
N PRO A 32 14.89 6.00 7.53
CA PRO A 32 15.56 7.29 7.35
C PRO A 32 14.86 8.14 6.29
N ILE A 33 14.91 9.46 6.48
CA ILE A 33 14.48 10.47 5.53
C ILE A 33 15.74 11.10 4.94
N LEU A 34 15.95 10.90 3.65
CA LEU A 34 17.11 11.37 2.91
C LEU A 34 16.72 12.58 2.04
N LYS A 35 17.71 13.36 1.62
CA LYS A 35 17.50 14.45 0.64
C LYS A 35 17.16 13.89 -0.75
N SER A 36 17.78 12.77 -1.12
CA SER A 36 17.57 12.03 -2.36
C SER A 36 17.84 10.54 -2.08
N ARG A 37 17.12 9.64 -2.74
CA ARG A 37 17.32 8.20 -2.64
C ARG A 37 17.37 7.55 -4.02
N GLN A 38 17.97 6.37 -4.09
CA GLN A 38 17.86 5.52 -5.28
C GLN A 38 16.53 4.76 -5.26
N PRO A 39 15.93 4.44 -6.43
CA PRO A 39 14.77 3.55 -6.49
C PRO A 39 15.06 2.21 -5.81
N GLY A 40 14.10 1.69 -5.04
CA GLY A 40 14.25 0.47 -4.25
C GLY A 40 15.04 0.62 -2.95
N GLN A 41 15.69 1.76 -2.70
CA GLN A 41 16.33 2.03 -1.42
C GLN A 41 15.26 2.17 -0.32
N LYS A 42 15.43 1.43 0.77
CA LYS A 42 14.54 1.43 1.95
C LYS A 42 14.70 2.71 2.78
N ALA A 43 14.29 3.83 2.20
CA ALA A 43 14.35 5.17 2.76
C ALA A 43 13.23 6.03 2.18
N LEU A 44 12.86 7.10 2.86
CA LEU A 44 11.97 8.13 2.33
C LEU A 44 12.78 9.34 1.88
N GLU A 45 12.19 10.16 1.01
CA GLU A 45 12.74 11.46 0.67
C GLU A 45 11.97 12.54 1.43
N GLN A 46 12.57 13.72 1.58
CA GLN A 46 11.93 14.85 2.25
C GLN A 46 10.55 15.20 1.65
N LYS A 47 10.37 15.06 0.33
CA LYS A 47 9.07 15.28 -0.34
C LYS A 47 8.00 14.27 0.10
N HIS A 48 8.38 13.02 0.34
CA HIS A 48 7.47 11.99 0.86
C HIS A 48 7.08 12.31 2.31
N ALA A 49 8.05 12.69 3.15
CA ALA A 49 7.81 13.12 4.53
C ALA A 49 6.84 14.32 4.60
N ASN A 50 7.04 15.34 3.76
CA ASN A 50 6.16 16.50 3.68
C ASN A 50 4.73 16.16 3.22
N THR A 51 4.56 15.07 2.47
CA THR A 51 3.24 14.60 2.04
C THR A 51 2.57 13.79 3.15
N LEU A 52 3.34 12.95 3.85
CA LEU A 52 2.88 12.20 5.01
C LEU A 52 2.43 13.13 6.15
N SER A 53 3.16 14.20 6.45
CA SER A 53 2.75 15.16 7.50
C SER A 53 1.39 15.80 7.24
N LYS A 54 1.02 16.01 5.97
CA LYS A 54 -0.31 16.51 5.58
C LYS A 54 -1.44 15.47 5.76
N LEU A 55 -1.10 14.18 5.87
CA LEU A 55 -2.04 13.08 6.05
C LEU A 55 -2.25 12.70 7.52
N GLU A 56 -1.42 13.20 8.44
CA GLU A 56 -1.41 12.78 9.84
C GLU A 56 -2.78 12.95 10.53
N GLY A 57 -3.52 14.02 10.22
CA GLY A 57 -4.87 14.25 10.73
C GLY A 57 -5.99 13.44 10.06
N LYS A 58 -5.69 12.70 8.99
CA LYS A 58 -6.65 11.86 8.25
C LYS A 58 -6.51 10.37 8.56
N LEU A 59 -5.43 9.99 9.23
CA LEU A 59 -5.13 8.62 9.57
C LEU A 59 -5.34 8.39 11.08
N PRO A 60 -5.50 7.14 11.52
CA PRO A 60 -5.58 6.82 12.93
C PRO A 60 -4.40 7.39 13.72
N ALA A 61 -4.64 7.74 14.98
CA ALA A 61 -3.58 8.18 15.87
C ALA A 61 -2.46 7.11 15.94
N LYS A 62 -1.20 7.56 16.11
CA LYS A 62 -0.01 6.69 16.19
C LYS A 62 0.21 5.84 14.93
N THR A 63 -0.17 6.34 13.75
CA THR A 63 0.21 5.73 12.46
C THR A 63 1.74 5.79 12.27
N TRP A 64 2.37 6.89 12.69
CA TRP A 64 3.82 7.03 12.79
C TRP A 64 4.20 8.06 13.86
N THR A 65 5.49 8.16 14.14
CA THR A 65 6.11 9.24 14.92
C THR A 65 7.33 9.79 14.19
N TRP A 66 7.52 11.10 14.25
CA TRP A 66 8.68 11.78 13.66
C TRP A 66 9.89 11.68 14.59
N GLY A 67 11.05 11.34 14.02
CA GLY A 67 12.36 11.35 14.69
C GLY A 67 13.34 12.29 13.99
N HIS A 68 14.59 12.31 14.45
CA HIS A 68 15.65 13.09 13.80
C HIS A 68 15.96 12.50 12.42
N GLN A 69 15.52 13.18 11.36
CA GLN A 69 15.68 12.74 9.95
C GLN A 69 15.16 11.30 9.71
N ALA A 70 14.10 10.92 10.41
CA ALA A 70 13.52 9.59 10.31
C ALA A 70 12.03 9.63 10.61
N ILE A 71 11.32 8.62 10.11
CA ILE A 71 9.95 8.30 10.52
C ILE A 71 9.96 6.92 11.15
N LYS A 72 9.24 6.74 12.26
CA LYS A 72 8.99 5.42 12.83
C LYS A 72 7.52 5.08 12.63
N PHE A 73 7.25 3.99 11.91
CA PHE A 73 5.87 3.51 11.76
C PHE A 73 5.35 3.00 13.09
N GLY A 74 4.06 3.22 13.36
CA GLY A 74 3.39 2.77 14.58
C GLY A 74 2.47 1.59 14.29
N HIS A 75 1.27 1.60 14.85
CA HIS A 75 0.33 0.47 14.84
C HIS A 75 -0.52 0.35 13.55
N TYR A 76 -0.25 1.20 12.56
CA TYR A 76 -1.00 1.18 11.32
C TYR A 76 -0.37 0.20 10.33
N CYS A 77 -1.17 -0.74 9.84
CA CYS A 77 -0.81 -1.63 8.73
C CYS A 77 -1.76 -1.37 7.55
N GLY A 78 -1.22 -1.27 6.34
CA GLY A 78 -1.98 -0.94 5.14
C GLY A 78 -1.13 -0.30 4.06
N VAL A 79 -1.78 0.34 3.09
CA VAL A 79 -1.08 1.06 2.00
C VAL A 79 -1.41 2.54 2.03
N ILE A 80 -0.41 3.37 1.73
CA ILE A 80 -0.53 4.82 1.57
C ILE A 80 0.05 5.17 0.21
N SER A 81 -0.78 5.71 -0.69
CA SER A 81 -0.33 6.18 -2.00
C SER A 81 0.04 7.67 -1.95
N LEU A 82 1.23 8.00 -2.44
CA LEU A 82 1.77 9.35 -2.57
C LEU A 82 1.89 9.77 -4.05
N GLY A 83 1.05 9.20 -4.93
CA GLY A 83 1.06 9.48 -6.37
C GLY A 83 1.92 8.47 -7.14
N ASN A 84 3.23 8.70 -7.23
CA ASN A 84 4.16 7.80 -7.93
C ASN A 84 4.92 6.84 -7.00
N LEU A 85 4.61 6.89 -5.70
CA LEU A 85 5.16 6.01 -4.68
C LEU A 85 4.03 5.44 -3.83
N SER A 86 4.01 4.13 -3.65
CA SER A 86 3.14 3.42 -2.73
C SER A 86 3.96 2.95 -1.53
N ILE A 87 3.53 3.33 -0.34
CA ILE A 87 4.12 2.88 0.92
C ILE A 87 3.23 1.78 1.48
N GLU A 88 3.78 0.58 1.63
CA GLU A 88 3.12 -0.55 2.25
C GLU A 88 3.71 -0.77 3.64
N ILE A 89 2.86 -0.81 4.66
CA ILE A 89 3.25 -1.07 6.05
C ILE A 89 2.63 -2.41 6.46
N LEU A 90 3.49 -3.39 6.69
CA LEU A 90 3.09 -4.75 7.01
C LEU A 90 3.15 -5.01 8.53
N PRO A 91 2.28 -5.89 9.05
CA PRO A 91 2.30 -6.28 10.45
C PRO A 91 3.61 -6.97 10.81
N LYS A 92 4.07 -6.77 12.04
CA LYS A 92 5.26 -7.40 12.57
C LYS A 92 4.86 -8.77 13.09
N ILE A 93 5.21 -9.80 12.33
CA ILE A 93 4.85 -11.17 12.68
C ILE A 93 6.15 -11.95 12.85
N TYR A 94 6.43 -12.29 14.11
CA TYR A 94 7.66 -12.95 14.51
C TYR A 94 7.84 -14.25 13.72
N GLY A 95 8.96 -14.36 12.99
CA GLY A 95 9.32 -15.56 12.23
C GLY A 95 8.88 -15.61 10.76
N ILE A 96 8.03 -14.69 10.29
CA ILE A 96 7.65 -14.60 8.86
C ILE A 96 7.92 -13.22 8.23
N GLU A 97 8.39 -12.26 9.02
CA GLU A 97 8.71 -10.89 8.60
C GLU A 97 9.82 -10.78 7.54
N ARG A 98 10.58 -11.87 7.29
CA ARG A 98 11.59 -11.94 6.21
C ARG A 98 10.98 -12.14 4.82
N ASP A 99 9.75 -12.63 4.75
CA ASP A 99 9.00 -12.76 3.49
C ASP A 99 7.82 -11.78 3.48
N PRO A 100 7.91 -10.67 2.71
CA PRO A 100 6.81 -9.74 2.55
C PRO A 100 5.51 -10.41 2.05
N GLY A 101 5.62 -11.46 1.23
CA GLY A 101 4.47 -12.21 0.74
C GLY A 101 3.67 -12.86 1.88
N SER A 102 4.35 -13.57 2.77
CA SER A 102 3.74 -14.18 3.95
C SER A 102 3.10 -13.15 4.88
N SER A 103 3.76 -12.01 5.09
CA SER A 103 3.25 -10.92 5.93
C SER A 103 2.00 -10.25 5.33
N ARG A 104 1.95 -10.07 4.00
CA ARG A 104 0.75 -9.61 3.27
C ARG A 104 -0.43 -10.55 3.43
N HIS A 105 -0.22 -11.86 3.28
CA HIS A 105 -1.27 -12.86 3.46
C HIS A 105 -1.90 -12.78 4.85
N VAL A 106 -1.08 -12.58 5.90
CA VAL A 106 -1.60 -12.45 7.25
C VAL A 106 -2.40 -11.15 7.42
N LEU A 107 -1.92 -10.02 6.88
CA LEU A 107 -2.67 -8.76 6.94
C LEU A 107 -4.06 -8.91 6.27
N ILE A 108 -4.13 -9.54 5.10
CA ILE A 108 -5.40 -9.83 4.41
C ILE A 108 -6.31 -10.72 5.27
N ARG A 109 -5.77 -11.80 5.86
CA ARG A 109 -6.54 -12.67 6.77
C ARG A 109 -7.07 -11.92 8.00
N MET A 110 -6.28 -11.02 8.58
CA MET A 110 -6.71 -10.18 9.71
C MET A 110 -7.85 -9.25 9.31
N LEU A 111 -7.75 -8.58 8.17
CA LEU A 111 -8.80 -7.68 7.68
C LEU A 111 -10.11 -8.41 7.37
N MET A 112 -10.02 -9.62 6.81
CA MET A 112 -11.16 -10.53 6.61
C MET A 112 -11.82 -10.90 7.94
N LYS A 113 -11.02 -11.29 8.94
CA LYS A 113 -11.53 -11.67 10.27
C LYS A 113 -12.16 -10.47 11.00
N ALA A 114 -11.58 -9.28 10.84
CA ALA A 114 -12.13 -8.04 11.37
C ALA A 114 -13.40 -7.56 10.64
N ARG A 115 -13.88 -8.30 9.62
CA ARG A 115 -15.00 -7.94 8.73
C ARG A 115 -14.84 -6.57 8.06
N ARG A 116 -13.60 -6.09 7.95
CA ARG A 116 -13.25 -4.83 7.28
C ARG A 116 -12.99 -5.03 5.79
N LEU A 117 -13.09 -6.26 5.32
CA LEU A 117 -12.91 -6.64 3.92
C LEU A 117 -13.91 -7.74 3.51
N LYS A 118 -14.60 -7.52 2.37
CA LYS A 118 -15.41 -8.54 1.69
C LYS A 118 -14.64 -8.98 0.45
N LEU A 119 -13.90 -10.08 0.55
CA LEU A 119 -13.18 -10.64 -0.60
C LEU A 119 -14.16 -11.44 -1.48
N GLN A 120 -14.37 -11.00 -2.73
CA GLN A 120 -14.94 -11.86 -3.76
C GLN A 120 -13.85 -12.85 -4.16
N ARG A 121 -14.09 -14.16 -3.93
CA ARG A 121 -13.13 -15.22 -4.27
C ARG A 121 -12.90 -15.25 -5.78
N ALA A 122 -11.86 -14.57 -6.26
CA ALA A 122 -11.28 -14.89 -7.55
C ALA A 122 -10.36 -16.11 -7.34
N GLY A 123 -10.71 -17.25 -7.95
CA GLY A 123 -9.90 -18.46 -7.93
C GLY A 123 -8.49 -18.20 -8.47
N SER A 124 -7.52 -18.99 -8.01
CA SER A 124 -6.08 -18.94 -8.37
C SER A 124 -5.25 -17.75 -7.86
N ALA A 125 -5.49 -17.28 -6.63
CA ALA A 125 -4.85 -16.08 -6.05
C ALA A 125 -3.55 -16.31 -5.23
N ASP A 126 -3.12 -17.55 -4.98
CA ASP A 126 -1.99 -17.82 -4.05
C ASP A 126 -0.62 -17.41 -4.63
N MET A 127 -0.38 -17.61 -5.92
CA MET A 127 0.88 -17.21 -6.57
C MET A 127 0.90 -15.73 -7.00
N ALA A 128 -0.26 -15.13 -7.24
CA ALA A 128 -0.37 -13.72 -7.64
C ALA A 128 -0.09 -12.76 -6.47
N LEU A 129 -0.46 -13.15 -5.24
CA LEU A 129 -0.29 -12.34 -4.03
C LEU A 129 1.18 -12.05 -3.66
N GLN A 130 2.13 -12.90 -4.08
CA GLN A 130 3.54 -12.73 -3.71
C GLN A 130 4.21 -11.56 -4.45
N LYS A 131 3.76 -11.21 -5.66
CA LYS A 131 4.39 -10.17 -6.52
C LYS A 131 3.60 -8.86 -6.60
N GLN A 132 2.39 -8.83 -6.05
CA GLN A 132 1.45 -7.72 -6.17
C GLN A 132 1.50 -6.82 -4.93
N SER A 133 1.42 -5.50 -5.13
CA SER A 133 1.17 -4.55 -4.05
C SER A 133 -0.20 -4.85 -3.44
N LEU A 134 -0.42 -4.52 -2.16
CA LEU A 134 -1.75 -4.62 -1.57
C LEU A 134 -2.83 -3.84 -2.35
N LEU A 135 -2.45 -2.79 -3.09
CA LEU A 135 -3.36 -2.07 -4.01
C LEU A 135 -3.65 -2.81 -5.32
N ASP A 136 -2.86 -3.80 -5.71
CA ASP A 136 -3.16 -4.62 -6.89
C ASP A 136 -4.19 -5.72 -6.55
N ILE A 137 -4.39 -5.97 -5.25
CA ILE A 137 -5.35 -6.92 -4.69
C ILE A 137 -6.73 -6.25 -4.47
N PHE A 138 -6.80 -4.91 -4.47
CA PHE A 138 -8.00 -4.11 -4.17
C PHE A 138 -8.24 -2.98 -5.18
#